data_AF-A0A2H0UIU8-F1
#
_entry.id   AF-A0A2H0UIU8-F1
#
_cell.length_a   1.000
_cell.length_b   1.000
_cell.length_c   1.000
_cell.angle_alpha   90.00
_cell.angle_beta   90.00
_cell.angle_gamma   90.00
#
_symmetry.space_group_name_H-M   'P 1'
#
loop_
_entity.id
_entity.type
_entity.pdbx_description
1 polymer ?
#
loop_
_entity_poly.entity_id
_entity_poly.type
_entity_poly.pdbx_seq_one_letter_code
_entity_poly.pdbx_strand_id
1 'polypeptide(L)'
;MVAIPACLRERERVKGCAKKGIPIGNLTSQLFANVYMNELDQFIKHKLKIEYYARYADDFVIIANTRLELEQYLPKIEEFLSEKLFLSLHPHKISVLPYHRGIDFLGQVIFPHHKLLRTKTGKRIYRKLHKRMAEYNSGLISEETLQQSFRSYLGLLAHVDAHRQSNKLKNQYWFNRNRF
;
A
#
# COMPACT_ATOMS: atom_id res chain seq x y z
N MET A 1 3.80 -18.99 -5.39
CA MET A 1 4.38 -17.80 -6.07
C MET A 1 3.43 -16.63 -5.92
N VAL A 2 3.91 -15.39 -6.02
CA VAL A 2 3.09 -14.18 -5.85
C VAL A 2 3.33 -13.23 -7.02
N ALA A 3 2.26 -12.71 -7.59
CA ALA A 3 2.29 -11.50 -8.40
C ALA A 3 1.80 -10.33 -7.54
N ILE A 4 2.66 -9.34 -7.34
CA ILE A 4 2.37 -8.11 -6.61
C ILE A 4 1.96 -7.04 -7.63
N PRO A 5 0.93 -6.23 -7.35
CA PRO A 5 0.29 -5.39 -8.35
C PRO A 5 1.22 -4.34 -8.93
N ALA A 6 1.15 -4.30 -10.24
CA ALA A 6 1.03 -3.08 -11.02
C ALA A 6 0.05 -2.06 -10.39
N CYS A 7 0.53 -0.88 -10.04
CA CYS A 7 -0.35 0.28 -9.91
C CYS A 7 -0.97 0.57 -11.28
N LEU A 8 -2.28 0.73 -11.33
CA LEU A 8 -3.02 1.05 -12.54
C LEU A 8 -2.72 2.50 -12.94
N ARG A 9 -2.42 2.70 -14.23
CA ARG A 9 -2.29 4.04 -14.81
C ARG A 9 -3.36 4.18 -15.89
N GLU A 10 -4.08 5.29 -15.88
CA GLU A 10 -4.84 5.70 -17.06
C GLU A 10 -3.89 5.83 -18.25
N ARG A 11 -4.28 5.29 -19.41
CA ARG A 11 -3.47 5.34 -20.64
C ARG A 11 -2.94 6.75 -20.88
N GLU A 12 -1.67 6.84 -21.30
CA GLU A 12 -1.08 8.12 -21.69
C GLU A 12 -1.89 8.82 -22.78
N ARG A 13 -1.93 10.15 -22.65
CA ARG A 13 -2.78 11.09 -23.36
C ARG A 13 -2.71 10.91 -24.88
N VAL A 14 -3.84 10.58 -25.50
CA VAL A 14 -4.08 10.97 -26.89
C VAL A 14 -4.40 12.46 -26.88
N LYS A 15 -3.53 13.28 -27.50
CA LYS A 15 -3.74 14.74 -27.64
C LYS A 15 -5.07 14.97 -28.38
N GLY A 16 -6.08 15.53 -27.70
CA GLY A 16 -7.30 16.02 -28.35
C GLY A 16 -8.65 15.65 -27.70
N CYS A 17 -8.69 14.78 -26.69
CA CYS A 17 -9.96 14.40 -26.04
C CYS A 17 -10.09 15.04 -24.64
N ALA A 18 -11.33 15.34 -24.22
CA ALA A 18 -11.66 15.93 -22.93
C ALA A 18 -10.92 15.24 -21.77
N LYS A 19 -10.53 15.99 -20.72
CA LYS A 19 -9.82 15.44 -19.56
C LYS A 19 -10.58 14.23 -19.00
N LYS A 20 -10.05 13.03 -19.24
CA LYS A 20 -10.50 11.79 -18.59
C LYS A 20 -9.93 11.76 -17.17
N GLY A 21 -10.73 11.27 -16.23
CA GLY A 21 -10.36 11.14 -14.83
C GLY A 21 -11.42 11.73 -13.90
N ILE A 22 -11.49 11.16 -12.71
CA ILE A 22 -12.39 11.60 -11.65
C ILE A 22 -11.60 12.57 -10.73
N PRO A 23 -12.19 13.68 -10.24
CA PRO A 23 -11.50 14.58 -9.32
C PRO A 23 -11.01 13.86 -8.06
N ILE A 24 -9.74 14.06 -7.74
CA ILE A 24 -9.10 13.46 -6.57
C ILE A 24 -9.50 14.28 -5.33
N GLY A 25 -10.11 13.63 -4.34
CA GLY A 25 -10.43 14.24 -3.04
C GLY A 25 -11.91 14.27 -2.66
N ASN A 26 -12.81 13.90 -3.57
CA ASN A 26 -14.23 13.72 -3.23
C ASN A 26 -14.51 12.27 -2.79
N LEU A 27 -15.38 12.09 -1.80
CA LEU A 27 -15.82 10.78 -1.33
C LEU A 27 -16.54 9.97 -2.43
N THR A 28 -17.38 10.63 -3.22
CA THR A 28 -18.10 9.97 -4.32
C THR A 28 -17.15 9.40 -5.36
N SER A 29 -16.04 10.11 -5.63
CA SER A 29 -14.98 9.67 -6.52
C SER A 29 -14.29 8.39 -6.04
N GLN A 30 -14.07 8.25 -4.73
CA GLN A 30 -13.49 7.04 -4.14
C GLN A 30 -14.44 5.85 -4.27
N LEU A 31 -15.74 6.08 -4.05
CA LEU A 31 -16.77 5.05 -4.23
C LEU A 31 -16.86 4.61 -5.69
N PHE A 32 -16.92 5.56 -6.63
CA PHE A 32 -17.01 5.26 -8.06
C PHE A 32 -15.79 4.49 -8.55
N ALA A 33 -14.58 4.80 -8.06
CA ALA A 33 -13.39 4.00 -8.40
C ALA A 33 -13.53 2.54 -7.96
N ASN A 34 -14.10 2.27 -6.79
CA ASN A 34 -14.32 0.90 -6.32
C ASN A 34 -15.42 0.18 -7.10
N VAL A 35 -16.53 0.87 -7.42
CA VAL A 35 -17.60 0.32 -8.27
C VAL A 35 -17.08 0.02 -9.67
N TYR A 36 -16.25 0.91 -10.23
CA TYR A 36 -15.63 0.71 -11.53
C TYR A 36 -14.73 -0.53 -11.56
N MET A 37 -13.91 -0.71 -10.51
CA MET A 37 -12.99 -1.84 -10.39
C MET A 37 -13.67 -3.16 -10.00
N ASN A 38 -14.94 -3.17 -9.60
CA ASN A 38 -15.68 -4.39 -9.26
C ASN A 38 -15.78 -5.35 -10.47
N GLU A 39 -15.83 -4.83 -11.69
CA GLU A 39 -15.84 -5.66 -12.92
C GLU A 39 -14.56 -6.51 -13.03
N LEU A 40 -13.40 -5.97 -12.61
CA LEU A 40 -12.16 -6.74 -12.55
C LEU A 40 -12.25 -7.86 -11.51
N ASP A 41 -12.79 -7.56 -10.33
CA ASP A 41 -12.93 -8.56 -9.26
C ASP A 41 -13.80 -9.73 -9.71
N GLN A 42 -14.91 -9.43 -10.39
CA GLN A 42 -15.81 -10.43 -10.96
C GLN A 42 -15.12 -11.25 -12.06
N PHE A 43 -14.36 -10.62 -12.95
CA PHE A 43 -13.58 -11.32 -13.96
C PHE A 43 -12.57 -12.29 -13.32
N ILE A 44 -11.83 -11.83 -12.32
CA ILE A 44 -10.82 -12.63 -11.61
C ILE A 44 -11.46 -13.83 -10.90
N LYS A 45 -12.58 -13.63 -10.21
CA LYS A 45 -13.23 -14.69 -9.42
C LYS A 45 -14.10 -15.64 -10.23
N HIS A 46 -14.85 -15.14 -11.21
CA HIS A 46 -15.80 -15.97 -11.97
C HIS A 46 -15.23 -16.54 -13.27
N LYS A 47 -14.33 -15.81 -13.95
CA LYS A 47 -13.74 -16.26 -15.22
C LYS A 47 -12.40 -16.95 -15.01
N LEU A 48 -11.44 -16.27 -14.37
CA LEU A 48 -10.12 -16.84 -14.11
C LEU A 48 -10.11 -17.83 -12.94
N LYS A 49 -11.10 -17.75 -12.05
CA LYS A 49 -11.26 -18.60 -10.85
C LYS A 49 -10.02 -18.62 -9.97
N ILE A 50 -9.37 -17.46 -9.83
CA ILE A 50 -8.18 -17.33 -8.99
C ILE A 50 -8.58 -17.39 -7.53
N GLU A 51 -8.06 -18.38 -6.82
CA GLU A 51 -8.39 -18.64 -5.42
C GLU A 51 -7.90 -17.49 -4.52
N TYR A 52 -6.62 -17.13 -4.63
CA TYR A 52 -5.99 -16.14 -3.75
C TYR A 52 -5.81 -14.80 -4.48
N TYR A 53 -6.72 -13.87 -4.17
CA TYR A 53 -6.76 -12.53 -4.72
C TYR A 53 -7.12 -11.53 -3.62
N ALA A 54 -6.37 -10.43 -3.54
CA ALA A 54 -6.67 -9.32 -2.63
C ALA A 54 -6.50 -8.00 -3.36
N ARG A 55 -7.45 -7.07 -3.20
CA ARG A 55 -7.38 -5.71 -3.78
C ARG A 55 -7.61 -4.66 -2.72
N TYR A 56 -6.87 -3.56 -2.83
CA TYR A 56 -7.06 -2.34 -2.08
C TYR A 56 -6.96 -1.15 -3.05
N ALA A 57 -8.09 -0.51 -3.33
CA ALA A 57 -8.19 0.52 -4.36
C ALA A 57 -7.64 0.04 -5.71
N ASP A 58 -6.54 0.62 -6.18
CA ASP A 58 -5.84 0.31 -7.42
C ASP A 58 -4.77 -0.79 -7.28
N ASP A 59 -4.32 -1.09 -6.07
CA ASP A 59 -3.30 -2.11 -5.80
C ASP A 59 -3.98 -3.49 -5.53
N PHE A 60 -3.72 -4.50 -6.35
CA PHE A 60 -4.16 -5.90 -6.14
C PHE A 60 -3.07 -6.99 -6.19
N VAL A 61 -3.03 -7.91 -5.22
CA VAL A 61 -2.10 -9.04 -5.18
C VAL A 61 -2.80 -10.33 -5.64
N ILE A 62 -2.11 -11.13 -6.45
CA ILE A 62 -2.53 -12.48 -6.85
C ILE A 62 -1.49 -13.47 -6.34
N ILE A 63 -1.95 -14.55 -5.71
CA ILE A 63 -1.11 -15.66 -5.28
C ILE A 63 -1.52 -16.89 -6.08
N ALA A 64 -0.52 -17.57 -6.63
CA ALA A 64 -0.72 -18.76 -7.45
C ALA A 64 0.30 -19.83 -7.04
N ASN A 65 0.05 -21.09 -7.37
CA ASN A 65 0.93 -22.19 -6.99
C ASN A 65 2.21 -22.15 -7.83
N THR A 66 2.04 -21.91 -9.13
CA THR A 66 3.14 -21.91 -10.09
C THR A 66 3.37 -20.52 -10.68
N ARG A 67 4.58 -20.30 -11.20
CA ARG A 67 4.90 -19.08 -11.96
C ARG A 67 4.16 -19.07 -13.31
N LEU A 68 3.98 -20.25 -13.89
CA LEU A 68 3.33 -20.45 -15.18
C LEU A 68 1.85 -20.00 -15.16
N GLU A 69 1.13 -20.27 -14.07
CA GLU A 69 -0.21 -19.74 -13.83
C GLU A 69 -0.23 -18.20 -13.88
N LEU A 70 0.71 -17.53 -13.21
CA LEU A 70 0.79 -16.06 -13.20
C LEU A 70 1.08 -15.49 -14.59
N GLU A 71 1.98 -16.13 -15.34
CA GLU A 71 2.31 -15.75 -16.71
C GLU A 71 1.13 -15.95 -17.67
N GLN A 72 0.22 -16.88 -17.37
CA GLN A 72 -1.04 -17.06 -18.11
C GLN A 72 -2.14 -16.07 -17.71
N TYR A 73 -2.17 -15.64 -16.44
CA TYR A 73 -3.18 -14.70 -15.96
C TYR A 73 -2.88 -13.26 -16.37
N LEU A 74 -1.61 -12.85 -16.35
CA LEU A 74 -1.22 -11.46 -16.57
C LEU A 74 -1.72 -10.90 -17.92
N PRO A 75 -1.52 -11.57 -19.07
CA PRO A 75 -2.01 -11.07 -20.35
C PRO A 75 -3.55 -10.96 -20.41
N LYS A 76 -4.26 -11.92 -19.82
CA LYS A 76 -5.74 -11.91 -19.77
C LYS A 76 -6.28 -10.76 -18.94
N ILE A 77 -5.59 -10.42 -17.84
CA ILE A 77 -5.93 -9.28 -16.98
C ILE A 77 -5.63 -7.97 -17.72
N GLU A 78 -4.48 -7.87 -18.39
CA GLU A 78 -4.13 -6.70 -19.20
C GLU A 78 -5.13 -6.45 -20.34
N GLU A 79 -5.51 -7.51 -21.07
CA GLU A 79 -6.52 -7.46 -22.11
C GLU A 79 -7.86 -6.96 -21.55
N PHE A 80 -8.38 -7.60 -20.49
CA PHE A 80 -9.63 -7.19 -19.84
C PHE A 80 -9.61 -5.74 -19.38
N LEU A 81 -8.53 -5.31 -18.73
CA LEU A 81 -8.37 -3.92 -18.28
C LEU A 81 -8.36 -2.95 -19.46
N SER A 82 -7.72 -3.32 -20.56
CA SER A 82 -7.58 -2.46 -21.72
C SER A 82 -8.87 -2.34 -22.55
N GLU A 83 -9.63 -3.44 -22.66
CA GLU A 83 -10.82 -3.51 -23.52
C GLU A 83 -12.11 -3.13 -22.81
N LYS A 84 -12.26 -3.53 -21.54
CA LYS A 84 -13.47 -3.28 -20.75
C LYS A 84 -13.37 -2.03 -19.90
N LEU A 85 -12.21 -1.82 -19.28
CA LEU A 85 -11.98 -0.73 -18.34
C LEU A 85 -11.09 0.39 -18.91
N PHE A 86 -10.60 0.27 -20.14
CA PHE A 86 -9.71 1.26 -20.77
C PHE A 86 -8.52 1.70 -19.88
N LEU A 87 -8.08 0.82 -18.96
CA LEU A 87 -6.97 1.01 -18.05
C LEU A 87 -5.72 0.28 -18.55
N SER A 88 -4.56 0.67 -18.04
CA SER A 88 -3.29 -0.01 -18.31
C SER A 88 -2.53 -0.30 -17.02
N LEU A 89 -1.86 -1.45 -16.98
CA LEU A 89 -0.95 -1.78 -15.89
C LEU A 89 0.37 -1.02 -16.07
N HIS A 90 0.94 -0.52 -14.97
CA HIS A 90 2.24 0.15 -15.03
C HIS A 90 3.36 -0.91 -15.15
N PRO A 91 4.14 -0.94 -16.26
CA PRO A 91 5.06 -2.03 -16.55
C PRO A 91 6.15 -2.20 -15.49
N HIS A 92 6.68 -1.10 -14.95
CA HIS A 92 7.72 -1.14 -13.90
C HIS A 92 7.23 -1.47 -12.49
N LYS A 93 5.91 -1.63 -12.28
CA LYS A 93 5.35 -1.95 -10.97
C LYS A 93 4.84 -3.38 -10.87
N ILE A 94 4.91 -4.14 -11.96
CA ILE A 94 4.55 -5.56 -11.95
C ILE A 94 5.75 -6.34 -11.45
N SER A 95 5.57 -7.19 -10.44
CA SER A 95 6.63 -8.08 -9.97
C SER A 95 6.09 -9.47 -9.68
N VAL A 96 6.76 -10.48 -10.23
CA VAL A 96 6.50 -11.90 -9.95
C VAL A 96 7.62 -12.40 -9.05
N LEU A 97 7.28 -12.72 -7.82
CA LEU A 97 8.24 -13.05 -6.78
C LEU A 97 7.78 -14.31 -6.00
N PRO A 98 8.72 -15.12 -5.51
CA PRO A 98 8.37 -16.15 -4.54
C PRO A 98 7.82 -15.55 -3.25
N TYR A 99 6.79 -16.17 -2.66
CA TYR A 99 6.14 -15.66 -1.44
C TYR A 99 7.12 -15.53 -0.25
N HIS A 100 8.15 -16.38 -0.19
CA HIS A 100 9.12 -16.38 0.91
C HIS A 100 10.03 -15.15 0.91
N ARG A 101 10.13 -14.40 -0.21
CA ARG A 101 10.86 -13.13 -0.25
C ARG A 101 10.09 -11.97 0.38
N GLY A 102 8.83 -12.18 0.74
CA GLY A 102 7.96 -11.17 1.31
C GLY A 102 7.25 -10.34 0.24
N ILE A 103 6.01 -9.97 0.56
CA ILE A 103 5.11 -9.23 -0.32
C ILE A 103 5.01 -7.79 0.18
N ASP A 104 5.53 -6.81 -0.57
CA ASP A 104 5.34 -5.38 -0.28
C ASP A 104 3.90 -4.98 -0.61
N PHE A 105 3.06 -4.82 0.41
CA PHE A 105 1.65 -4.49 0.26
C PHE A 105 1.19 -3.54 1.39
N LEU A 106 0.52 -2.45 1.02
CA LEU A 106 -0.06 -1.46 1.94
C LEU A 106 0.88 -0.93 3.03
N GLY A 107 2.17 -0.78 2.71
CA GLY A 107 3.18 -0.22 3.62
C GLY A 107 3.77 -1.23 4.62
N GLN A 108 3.47 -2.51 4.44
CA GLN A 108 4.05 -3.64 5.17
C GLN A 108 4.70 -4.62 4.18
N VAL A 109 5.62 -5.45 4.67
CA VAL A 109 6.16 -6.59 3.94
C VAL A 109 5.62 -7.86 4.58
N ILE A 110 4.75 -8.57 3.88
CA ILE A 110 4.01 -9.72 4.38
C ILE A 110 4.77 -11.01 4.05
N PHE A 111 5.12 -11.79 5.07
CA PHE A 111 5.67 -13.14 4.95
C PHE A 111 4.61 -14.16 5.41
N PRO A 112 4.79 -15.46 5.10
CA PRO A 112 3.84 -16.50 5.54
C PRO A 112 3.59 -16.55 7.04
N HIS A 113 4.61 -16.27 7.85
CA HIS A 113 4.55 -16.45 9.31
C HIS A 113 4.67 -15.15 10.10
N HIS A 114 4.99 -14.02 9.46
CA HIS A 114 5.17 -12.75 10.13
C HIS A 114 4.99 -11.58 9.14
N LYS A 115 4.89 -10.36 9.66
CA LYS A 115 4.79 -9.13 8.86
C LYS A 115 5.85 -8.15 9.31
N LEU A 116 6.58 -7.55 8.39
CA LEU A 116 7.56 -6.51 8.71
C LEU A 116 7.05 -5.13 8.28
N LEU A 117 7.55 -4.08 8.93
CA LEU A 117 7.32 -2.72 8.49
C LEU A 117 8.16 -2.42 7.25
N ARG A 118 7.56 -1.82 6.22
CA ARG A 118 8.31 -1.35 5.05
C ARG A 118 9.34 -0.29 5.46
N THR A 119 10.58 -0.42 4.98
CA THR A 119 11.70 0.47 5.33
C THR A 119 11.38 1.95 5.14
N LYS A 120 10.69 2.31 4.05
CA LYS A 120 10.26 3.69 3.76
C LYS A 120 9.27 4.21 4.81
N THR A 121 8.32 3.38 5.24
CA THR A 121 7.35 3.70 6.28
C THR A 121 8.06 3.91 7.61
N GLY A 122 8.97 3.00 8.00
CA GLY A 122 9.78 3.16 9.21
C GLY A 122 10.56 4.48 9.23
N LYS A 123 11.32 4.77 8.17
CA LYS A 123 12.07 6.05 8.05
C LYS A 123 11.14 7.27 8.16
N ARG A 124 9.93 7.20 7.62
CA ARG A 124 8.93 8.29 7.69
C ARG A 124 8.44 8.51 9.12
N ILE A 125 8.18 7.44 9.87
CA ILE A 125 7.75 7.50 11.27
C ILE A 125 8.80 8.23 12.10
N TYR A 126 10.07 7.79 12.04
CA TYR A 126 11.16 8.42 12.78
C TYR A 126 11.30 9.91 12.43
N ARG A 127 11.30 10.26 11.14
CA ARG A 127 11.41 11.66 10.69
C ARG A 127 10.27 12.52 11.23
N LYS A 128 9.03 12.02 11.17
CA LYS A 128 7.86 12.75 11.67
C LYS A 128 7.89 12.90 13.18
N LEU A 129 8.29 11.85 13.91
CA LEU A 129 8.41 11.91 15.37
C LEU A 129 9.45 12.95 15.80
N HIS A 130 10.63 12.96 15.18
CA HIS A 130 11.66 13.98 15.44
C HIS A 130 11.15 15.40 15.17
N LYS A 131 10.41 15.60 14.07
CA LYS A 131 9.79 16.90 13.77
C LYS A 131 8.79 17.31 14.86
N ARG A 132 7.90 16.41 15.29
CA ARG A 132 6.94 16.66 16.36
C ARG A 132 7.62 16.98 17.70
N MET A 133 8.73 16.31 18.01
CA MET A 133 9.51 16.62 19.22
C MET A 133 10.13 18.01 19.15
N ALA A 134 10.65 18.42 17.99
CA ALA A 134 11.17 19.78 17.82
C ALA A 134 10.07 20.84 17.99
N GLU A 135 8.88 20.60 17.44
CA GLU A 135 7.70 21.46 17.64
C GLU A 135 7.28 21.55 19.11
N TYR A 136 7.35 20.44 19.85
CA TYR A 136 7.06 20.42 21.29
C TYR A 136 8.10 21.22 22.09
N ASN A 137 9.39 21.01 21.83
CA ASN A 137 10.47 21.72 22.52
C ASN A 137 10.45 23.23 22.27
N SER A 138 9.93 23.66 21.11
CA SER A 138 9.74 25.08 20.80
C SER A 138 8.40 25.64 21.30
N GLY A 139 7.60 24.86 22.04
CA GLY A 139 6.30 25.27 22.57
C GLY A 139 5.17 25.41 21.54
N LEU A 140 5.34 24.91 20.31
CA LEU A 140 4.33 25.02 19.24
C LEU A 140 3.17 24.02 19.38
N ILE A 141 3.39 22.91 20.08
CA ILE A 141 2.37 21.87 20.31
C ILE A 141 2.34 21.45 21.77
N SER A 142 1.17 21.00 22.23
CA SER A 142 1.01 20.43 23.56
C SER A 142 1.66 19.05 23.68
N GLU A 143 1.99 18.65 24.92
CA GLU A 143 2.45 17.29 25.23
C GLU A 143 1.42 16.25 24.78
N GLU A 144 0.13 16.54 24.94
CA GLU A 144 -0.96 15.67 24.53
C GLU A 144 -0.91 15.37 23.02
N THR A 145 -0.69 16.39 22.19
CA THR A 145 -0.58 16.25 20.74
C THR A 145 0.62 15.37 20.34
N LEU A 146 1.73 15.52 21.07
CA LEU A 146 2.91 14.69 20.89
C LEU A 146 2.63 13.23 21.31
N GLN A 147 1.98 13.01 22.45
CA GLN A 147 1.59 11.69 22.93
C GLN A 147 0.63 10.98 21.98
N GLN A 148 -0.36 11.69 21.43
CA GLN A 148 -1.28 11.15 20.43
C GLN A 148 -0.53 10.67 19.18
N SER A 149 0.41 11.47 18.68
CA SER A 149 1.26 11.09 17.53
C SER A 149 2.10 9.85 17.84
N PHE A 150 2.69 9.79 19.03
CA PHE A 150 3.51 8.67 19.49
C PHE A 150 2.69 7.37 19.64
N ARG A 151 1.52 7.44 20.31
CA ARG A 151 0.61 6.30 20.47
C ARG A 151 0.10 5.78 19.13
N SER A 152 -0.21 6.67 18.19
CA SER A 152 -0.59 6.30 16.82
C SER A 152 0.50 5.46 16.13
N TYR A 153 1.77 5.86 16.27
CA TYR A 153 2.88 5.09 15.71
C TYR A 153 3.08 3.74 16.40
N LEU A 154 2.92 3.67 17.73
CA LEU A 154 2.97 2.40 18.46
C LEU A 154 1.85 1.44 18.04
N GLY A 155 0.63 1.95 17.82
CA GLY A 155 -0.49 1.14 17.32
C GLY A 155 -0.16 0.50 15.96
N LEU A 156 0.43 1.26 15.03
CA LEU A 156 0.88 0.71 13.75
C LEU A 156 1.94 -0.38 13.93
N LEU A 157 2.91 -0.16 14.83
CA LEU A 157 3.99 -1.11 15.09
C LEU A 157 3.52 -2.38 15.82
N ALA A 158 2.40 -2.33 16.55
CA ALA A 158 1.84 -3.48 17.25
C ALA A 158 1.30 -4.56 16.29
N HIS A 159 0.95 -4.20 15.05
CA HIS A 159 0.42 -5.12 14.05
C HIS A 159 1.48 -5.78 13.16
N VAL A 160 2.76 -5.50 13.40
CA VAL A 160 3.91 -6.03 12.66
C VAL A 160 4.98 -6.54 13.64
N ASP A 161 5.81 -7.46 13.19
CA ASP A 161 7.02 -7.88 13.91
C ASP A 161 8.04 -6.73 13.86
N ALA A 162 7.86 -5.80 14.79
CA ALA A 162 8.65 -4.59 14.90
C ALA A 162 9.08 -4.32 16.35
N HIS A 163 9.38 -5.38 17.12
CA HIS A 163 9.74 -5.25 18.54
C HIS A 163 10.98 -4.35 18.73
N ARG A 164 12.02 -4.55 17.92
CA ARG A 164 13.24 -3.73 17.96
C ARG A 164 12.97 -2.27 17.60
N GLN A 165 12.17 -2.03 16.56
CA GLN A 165 11.82 -0.69 16.09
C GLN A 165 10.94 0.02 17.13
N SER A 166 10.02 -0.69 17.77
CA SER A 166 9.15 -0.16 18.83
C SER A 166 9.98 0.26 20.05
N ASN A 167 10.92 -0.57 20.49
CA ASN A 167 11.80 -0.23 21.61
C ASN A 167 12.70 0.95 21.28
N LYS A 168 13.25 1.02 20.06
CA LYS A 168 14.02 2.18 19.62
C LYS A 168 13.19 3.46 19.61
N LEU A 169 11.94 3.39 19.14
CA LEU A 169 11.00 4.52 19.14
C LEU A 169 10.68 4.99 20.56
N LYS A 170 10.40 4.04 21.48
CA LYS A 170 10.19 4.32 22.90
C LYS A 170 11.41 5.01 23.50
N ASN A 171 12.61 4.45 23.31
CA ASN A 171 13.84 5.01 23.88
C ASN A 171 14.09 6.44 23.41
N GLN A 172 13.90 6.73 22.12
CA GLN A 172 14.01 8.10 21.61
C GLN A 172 12.96 9.05 22.18
N TYR A 173 11.74 8.55 22.41
CA TYR A 173 10.68 9.33 23.03
C TYR A 173 11.00 9.70 24.47
N TRP A 174 11.33 8.71 25.30
CA TRP A 174 11.63 8.93 26.72
C TRP A 174 12.91 9.75 26.93
N PHE A 175 13.96 9.50 26.14
CA PHE A 175 15.21 10.25 26.24
C PHE A 175 15.02 11.75 25.95
N ASN A 176 14.25 12.10 24.92
CA ASN A 176 14.01 13.49 24.58
C ASN A 176 13.00 14.17 25.51
N ARG A 177 12.06 13.41 26.11
CA ARG A 177 11.13 13.93 27.11
C ARG A 177 11.84 14.34 28.40
N ASN A 178 12.80 13.54 28.86
CA ASN A 178 13.51 13.76 30.13
C ASN A 178 14.68 14.76 30.04
N ARG A 179 14.78 15.53 28.95
CA ARG A 179 15.91 16.44 28.73
C ARG A 179 15.70 17.85 29.32
N PHE A 180 14.61 18.07 30.02
CA PHE A 180 14.28 19.30 30.76
C PHE A 180 13.48 18.96 32.01
#